data_AF-A0A1L5PAK7-F1
#
_entry.id   AF-A0A1L5PAK7-F1
#
_cell.length_a   1.000
_cell.length_b   1.000
_cell.length_c   1.000
_cell.angle_alpha   90.00
_cell.angle_beta   90.00
_cell.angle_gamma   90.00
#
_symmetry.space_group_name_H-M   'P 1'
#
loop_
_entity.id
_entity.type
_entity.pdbx_description
1 polymer ?
#
loop_
_entity_poly.entity_id
_entity_poly.type
_entity_poly.pdbx_seq_one_letter_code
_entity_poly.pdbx_strand_id
1 'polypeptide(L)'
;MGLCFALSEPSLGFDRNEPVAPLPEIDRLDAGKVALGQSLFFDPILSSDNQMSCASCHDPAAGGTMRTPRPTGKVDGKPLFNVPTIFNVANNHMFGWRGTIRSLTNSTRKCCSIPTSWGPNGMLSYQSLMARRPTRKHWHRVTSS
;
A
#
# COMPACT_ATOMS: atom_id res chain seq x y z
N MET A 1 20.08 -44.82 -33.13
CA MET A 1 19.10 -44.44 -32.10
C MET A 1 19.83 -44.17 -30.80
N GLY A 2 20.11 -42.89 -30.50
CA GLY A 2 20.67 -42.48 -29.21
C GLY A 2 19.59 -41.76 -28.41
N LEU A 3 19.07 -42.43 -27.38
CA LEU A 3 18.13 -41.84 -26.43
C LEU A 3 18.91 -40.86 -25.54
N CYS A 4 18.77 -39.57 -25.81
CA CYS A 4 19.21 -38.51 -24.92
C CYS A 4 18.25 -38.51 -23.72
N PHE A 5 18.64 -39.15 -22.62
CA PHE A 5 17.97 -38.99 -21.34
C PHE A 5 18.14 -37.53 -20.90
N ALA A 6 17.06 -36.76 -20.94
CA ALA A 6 17.00 -35.50 -20.23
C ALA A 6 17.06 -35.83 -18.74
N LEU A 7 18.21 -35.54 -18.11
CA LEU A 7 18.31 -35.52 -16.66
C LEU A 7 17.32 -34.44 -16.18
N SER A 8 16.30 -34.88 -15.45
CA SER A 8 15.44 -33.96 -14.71
C SER A 8 16.32 -33.27 -13.66
N GLU A 9 16.70 -32.03 -13.94
CA GLU A 9 17.27 -31.13 -12.95
C GLU A 9 16.39 -31.20 -11.69
N PRO A 10 16.95 -31.46 -10.49
CA PRO A 10 16.19 -31.23 -9.27
C PRO A 10 15.86 -29.74 -9.27
N SER A 11 14.58 -29.40 -9.44
CA SER A 11 14.12 -28.05 -9.12
C SER A 11 14.68 -27.74 -7.74
N LEU A 12 15.56 -26.74 -7.64
CA LEU A 12 16.11 -26.29 -6.36
C LEU A 12 14.92 -26.09 -5.41
N GLY A 13 14.69 -27.09 -4.57
CA GLY A 13 13.49 -27.21 -3.77
C GLY A 13 13.65 -26.24 -2.63
N PHE A 14 13.23 -24.99 -2.83
CA PHE A 14 13.24 -24.00 -1.76
C PHE A 14 12.29 -24.47 -0.66
N ASP A 15 12.83 -24.68 0.54
CA ASP A 15 12.01 -24.89 1.73
C ASP A 15 11.27 -23.58 2.03
N ARG A 16 9.94 -23.62 1.95
CA ARG A 16 9.08 -22.45 2.21
C ARG A 16 9.08 -22.01 3.68
N ASN A 17 9.67 -22.81 4.58
CA ASN A 17 9.81 -22.50 6.00
C ASN A 17 11.15 -21.84 6.36
N GLU A 18 12.04 -21.62 5.39
CA GLU A 18 13.28 -20.89 5.63
C GLU A 18 13.04 -19.37 5.73
N PRO A 19 13.85 -18.63 6.52
CA PRO A 19 13.66 -17.18 6.72
C PRO A 19 13.72 -16.34 5.44
N VAL A 20 14.35 -16.86 4.37
CA VAL A 20 14.49 -16.19 3.07
C VAL A 20 13.98 -17.13 1.98
N ALA A 21 12.69 -17.45 2.03
CA ALA A 21 11.99 -18.16 0.97
C ALA A 21 11.48 -17.19 -0.12
N PRO A 22 11.22 -17.68 -1.35
CA PRO A 22 10.47 -16.93 -2.35
C PRO A 22 9.15 -16.39 -1.79
N LEU A 23 8.73 -15.21 -2.27
CA LEU A 23 7.44 -14.66 -1.87
C LEU A 23 6.31 -15.63 -2.21
N PRO A 24 5.29 -15.77 -1.34
CA PRO A 24 4.16 -16.63 -1.65
C PRO A 24 3.48 -16.16 -2.93
N GLU A 25 3.01 -17.12 -3.72
CA GLU A 25 2.11 -16.82 -4.83
C GLU A 25 0.80 -16.23 -4.28
N ILE A 26 0.21 -15.30 -5.03
CA ILE A 26 -1.07 -14.69 -4.68
C ILE A 26 -2.14 -15.41 -5.48
N ASP A 27 -2.79 -16.38 -4.84
CA ASP A 27 -3.57 -17.40 -5.54
C ASP A 27 -4.88 -16.87 -6.16
N ARG A 28 -5.36 -15.68 -5.73
CA ARG A 28 -6.40 -14.90 -6.42
C ARG A 28 -6.60 -13.53 -5.79
N LEU A 29 -6.57 -12.46 -6.59
CA LEU A 29 -7.08 -11.15 -6.18
C LEU A 29 -8.42 -10.87 -6.86
N ASP A 30 -9.35 -10.24 -6.12
CA ASP A 30 -10.58 -9.70 -6.71
C ASP A 30 -10.21 -8.50 -7.61
N ALA A 31 -10.42 -8.66 -8.91
CA ALA A 31 -10.07 -7.64 -9.91
C ALA A 31 -10.78 -6.30 -9.67
N GLY A 32 -12.02 -6.32 -9.15
CA GLY A 32 -12.75 -5.12 -8.79
C GLY A 32 -12.08 -4.39 -7.63
N LYS A 33 -11.71 -5.10 -6.57
CA LYS A 33 -10.98 -4.53 -5.43
C LYS A 33 -9.61 -4.00 -5.84
N VAL A 34 -8.89 -4.70 -6.72
CA VAL A 34 -7.61 -4.24 -7.27
C VAL A 34 -7.78 -2.93 -8.04
N ALA A 35 -8.73 -2.87 -8.97
CA ALA A 35 -8.99 -1.67 -9.77
C ALA A 35 -9.41 -0.47 -8.88
N LEU A 36 -10.27 -0.72 -7.89
CA LEU A 36 -10.66 0.31 -6.93
C LEU A 36 -9.46 0.79 -6.09
N GLY A 37 -8.66 -0.13 -5.56
CA GLY A 37 -7.46 0.19 -4.80
C GLY A 37 -6.46 1.00 -5.62
N GLN A 38 -6.24 0.62 -6.88
CA GLN A 38 -5.40 1.36 -7.81
C GLN A 38 -5.93 2.78 -8.04
N SER A 39 -7.23 2.94 -8.32
CA SER A 39 -7.82 4.28 -8.48
C SER A 39 -7.61 5.15 -7.25
N LEU A 40 -7.90 4.63 -6.06
CA LEU A 40 -7.76 5.35 -4.79
C LEU A 40 -6.30 5.67 -4.44
N PHE A 41 -5.35 4.87 -4.90
CA PHE A 41 -3.93 5.10 -4.63
C PHE A 41 -3.42 6.39 -5.27
N PHE A 42 -3.94 6.74 -6.44
CA PHE A 42 -3.55 7.93 -7.19
C PHE A 42 -4.52 9.11 -7.01
N ASP A 43 -5.74 8.87 -6.53
CA ASP A 43 -6.76 9.90 -6.38
C ASP A 43 -6.54 10.74 -5.09
N PRO A 44 -6.42 12.08 -5.20
CA PRO A 44 -6.26 12.93 -4.04
C PRO A 44 -7.52 13.08 -3.18
N ILE A 45 -8.65 12.48 -3.61
CA ILE A 45 -9.95 12.56 -2.95
C ILE A 45 -9.86 12.26 -1.45
N LEU A 46 -8.97 11.36 -1.03
CA LEU A 46 -8.81 10.96 0.37
C LEU A 46 -8.17 12.04 1.25
N SER A 47 -7.52 13.05 0.68
CA SER A 47 -6.91 14.16 1.41
C SER A 47 -7.89 15.26 1.77
N SER A 48 -7.59 15.96 2.88
CA SER A 48 -8.48 17.00 3.39
C SER A 48 -8.55 18.24 2.50
N ASP A 49 -7.52 18.50 1.70
CA ASP A 49 -7.37 19.62 0.78
C ASP A 49 -7.45 19.21 -0.71
N ASN A 50 -7.67 17.92 -0.99
CA ASN A 50 -7.66 17.34 -2.34
C ASN A 50 -6.35 17.61 -3.12
N GLN A 51 -5.21 17.76 -2.41
CA GLN A 51 -3.91 18.05 -3.02
C GLN A 51 -2.95 16.85 -3.04
N MET A 52 -3.26 15.75 -2.35
CA MET A 52 -2.33 14.62 -2.21
C MET A 52 -3.03 13.27 -2.18
N SER A 53 -2.35 12.28 -2.76
CA SER A 53 -2.76 10.88 -2.77
C SER A 53 -1.66 10.01 -2.15
N CYS A 54 -1.87 8.70 -2.09
CA CYS A 54 -0.84 7.77 -1.64
C CYS A 54 0.41 7.87 -2.52
N ALA A 55 0.21 8.00 -3.83
CA ALA A 55 1.26 8.12 -4.84
C ALA A 55 2.11 9.40 -4.70
N SER A 56 1.61 10.45 -4.03
CA SER A 56 2.40 11.68 -3.79
C SER A 56 3.66 11.42 -2.96
N CYS A 57 3.62 10.43 -2.05
CA CYS A 57 4.77 10.03 -1.25
C CYS A 57 5.34 8.67 -1.68
N HIS A 58 4.50 7.78 -2.21
CA HIS A 58 4.86 6.42 -2.60
C HIS A 58 4.82 6.24 -4.12
N ASP A 59 5.67 6.98 -4.84
CA ASP A 59 5.70 6.97 -6.30
C ASP A 59 6.29 5.64 -6.83
N PRO A 60 5.54 4.82 -7.58
CA PRO A 60 6.06 3.61 -8.19
C PRO A 60 7.29 3.84 -9.09
N ALA A 61 7.36 4.98 -9.80
CA ALA A 61 8.49 5.35 -10.64
C ALA A 61 9.74 5.79 -9.86
N ALA A 62 9.59 6.00 -8.55
CA ALA A 62 10.68 6.28 -7.62
C ALA A 62 10.97 5.09 -6.68
N GLY A 63 10.60 3.86 -7.08
CA GLY A 63 10.82 2.68 -6.26
C GLY A 63 9.76 2.48 -5.17
N GLY A 64 8.57 3.05 -5.35
CA GLY A 64 7.48 3.02 -4.36
C GLY A 64 7.72 3.93 -3.16
N THR A 65 8.65 4.87 -3.26
CA THR A 65 9.07 5.82 -2.22
C THR A 65 9.18 7.23 -2.81
N MET A 66 9.85 8.14 -2.12
CA MET A 66 10.13 9.51 -2.52
C MET A 66 11.63 9.69 -2.78
N ARG A 67 11.97 10.56 -3.74
CA ARG A 67 13.36 10.98 -4.04
C ARG A 67 13.89 12.04 -3.07
N THR A 68 13.48 11.98 -1.80
CA THR A 68 13.99 12.84 -0.73
C THR A 68 14.24 12.01 0.53
N PRO A 69 15.31 12.28 1.30
CA PRO A 69 15.59 11.53 2.52
C PRO A 69 14.45 11.61 3.54
N ARG A 70 13.83 12.78 3.72
CA ARG A 70 12.71 12.99 4.64
C ARG A 70 11.77 14.06 4.09
N PRO A 71 10.49 13.74 3.86
CA PRO A 71 9.50 14.75 3.49
C PRO A 71 9.21 15.69 4.67
N THR A 72 8.66 16.86 4.37
CA THR A 72 8.21 17.82 5.37
C THR A 72 6.72 17.66 5.65
N GLY A 73 6.32 17.85 6.90
CA GLY A 73 4.93 17.83 7.30
C GLY A 73 4.17 19.06 6.80
N LYS A 74 2.94 18.89 6.34
CA LYS A 74 2.10 19.97 5.79
C LYS A 74 1.69 21.03 6.82
N VAL A 75 1.61 20.66 8.10
CA VAL A 75 1.08 21.54 9.16
C VAL A 75 2.17 22.41 9.79
N ASP A 76 3.33 21.83 10.11
CA ASP A 76 4.38 22.50 10.87
C ASP A 76 5.73 22.55 10.14
N GLY A 77 5.81 22.05 8.91
CA GLY A 77 7.01 22.04 8.09
C GLY A 77 8.13 21.13 8.62
N LYS A 78 7.91 20.38 9.72
CA LYS A 78 8.95 19.57 10.34
C LYS A 78 9.26 18.32 9.50
N PRO A 79 10.51 17.85 9.50
CA PRO A 79 10.85 16.62 8.79
C PRO A 79 10.12 15.42 9.41
N LEU A 80 9.45 14.65 8.55
CA LEU A 80 8.85 13.36 8.89
C LEU A 80 9.91 12.25 8.80
N PHE A 81 9.54 11.02 9.14
CA PHE A 81 10.39 9.86 8.81
C PHE A 81 10.50 9.69 7.29
N ASN A 82 11.56 9.02 6.84
CA ASN A 82 11.70 8.64 5.43
C ASN A 82 10.51 7.78 4.98
N VAL A 83 10.13 7.89 3.72
CA VAL A 83 8.97 7.16 3.20
C VAL A 83 9.39 5.71 2.91
N PRO A 84 8.79 4.69 3.55
CA PRO A 84 9.08 3.30 3.21
C PRO A 84 8.53 2.96 1.82
N THR A 85 9.12 1.98 1.14
CA THR A 85 8.59 1.52 -0.15
C THR A 85 7.24 0.81 0.01
N ILE A 86 6.38 0.90 -0.99
CA ILE A 86 5.15 0.09 -1.10
C ILE A 86 5.40 -1.32 -1.64
N PHE A 87 6.56 -1.59 -2.23
CA PHE A 87 6.83 -2.91 -2.79
C PHE A 87 6.98 -3.95 -1.68
N ASN A 88 6.30 -5.08 -1.86
CA ASN A 88 6.25 -6.19 -0.91
C ASN A 88 5.67 -5.85 0.47
N VAL A 89 5.08 -4.65 0.65
CA VAL A 89 4.59 -4.15 1.94
C VAL A 89 3.53 -5.05 2.58
N ALA A 90 2.79 -5.83 1.78
CA ALA A 90 1.81 -6.81 2.26
C ALA A 90 2.45 -7.94 3.10
N ASN A 91 3.75 -8.21 2.92
CA ASN A 91 4.48 -9.25 3.63
C ASN A 91 5.18 -8.75 4.91
N ASN A 92 5.02 -7.45 5.25
CA ASN A 92 5.63 -6.91 6.45
C ASN A 92 4.90 -7.37 7.72
N HIS A 93 5.65 -7.82 8.72
CA HIS A 93 5.11 -8.19 10.04
C HIS A 93 4.73 -6.97 10.89
N MET A 94 5.32 -5.80 10.62
CA MET A 94 5.07 -4.54 11.33
C MET A 94 5.19 -3.35 10.38
N PHE A 95 4.46 -2.29 10.68
CA PHE A 95 4.37 -1.09 9.86
C PHE A 95 4.78 0.15 10.66
N GLY A 96 5.34 1.12 9.92
CA GLY A 96 5.87 2.37 10.47
C GLY A 96 7.21 2.19 11.20
N TRP A 97 8.01 3.26 11.21
CA TRP A 97 9.38 3.25 11.76
C TRP A 97 9.49 3.00 13.25
N ARG A 98 8.41 3.20 14.00
CA ARG A 98 8.35 2.91 15.44
C ARG A 98 7.95 1.47 15.74
N GLY A 99 7.57 0.69 14.74
CA GLY A 99 7.20 -0.72 14.92
C GLY A 99 5.96 -0.94 15.79
N THR A 100 5.01 0.01 15.80
CA THR A 100 3.81 -0.07 16.67
C THR A 100 2.54 -0.46 15.93
N ILE A 101 2.57 -0.57 14.60
CA ILE A 101 1.39 -0.81 13.78
C ILE A 101 1.45 -2.26 13.26
N ARG A 102 0.49 -3.09 13.67
CA ARG A 102 0.50 -4.54 13.43
C ARG A 102 -0.23 -5.03 12.19
N SER A 103 -0.72 -4.12 11.33
CA SER A 103 -1.38 -4.51 10.07
C SER A 103 -1.35 -3.40 9.02
N LEU A 104 -1.34 -3.80 7.74
CA LEU A 104 -1.37 -2.87 6.61
C LEU A 104 -2.63 -2.00 6.61
N THR A 105 -3.79 -2.58 6.92
CA THR A 105 -5.06 -1.85 7.03
C THR A 105 -5.00 -0.78 8.12
N ASN A 106 -4.40 -1.08 9.28
CA ASN A 106 -4.23 -0.11 10.35
C ASN A 106 -3.20 0.97 9.97
N SER A 107 -2.13 0.60 9.27
CA SER A 107 -1.15 1.55 8.72
C SER A 107 -1.80 2.55 7.78
N THR A 108 -2.62 2.06 6.85
CA THR A 108 -3.37 2.87 5.89
C THR A 108 -4.32 3.83 6.60
N ARG A 109 -5.13 3.33 7.55
CA ARG A 109 -6.05 4.17 8.35
C ARG A 109 -5.32 5.24 9.16
N LYS A 110 -4.22 4.87 9.81
CA LYS A 110 -3.39 5.81 10.59
C LYS A 110 -2.84 6.91 9.70
N CYS A 111 -2.38 6.58 8.49
CA CYS A 111 -1.87 7.55 7.53
C CYS A 111 -2.89 8.67 7.27
N CYS A 112 -4.15 8.34 6.97
CA CYS A 112 -5.21 9.31 6.75
C CYS A 112 -5.54 10.16 8.00
N SER A 113 -5.29 9.63 9.20
CA SER A 113 -5.60 10.32 10.46
C SER A 113 -4.51 11.26 10.96
N ILE A 114 -3.30 11.23 10.39
CA ILE A 114 -2.18 12.04 10.86
C ILE A 114 -2.24 13.44 10.22
N PRO A 115 -2.39 14.51 11.02
CA PRO A 115 -2.51 15.87 10.49
C PRO A 115 -1.29 16.33 9.70
N THR A 116 -0.10 15.95 10.16
CA THR A 116 1.16 16.39 9.54
C THR A 116 1.40 15.77 8.17
N SER A 117 0.77 14.64 7.84
CA SER A 117 0.87 14.01 6.52
C SER A 117 -0.29 14.36 5.59
N TRP A 118 -1.54 14.41 6.08
CA TRP A 118 -2.74 14.58 5.23
C TRP A 118 -3.56 15.87 5.49
N GLY A 119 -3.01 16.79 6.30
CA GLY A 119 -3.67 18.04 6.71
C GLY A 119 -4.56 17.85 7.95
N PRO A 120 -4.99 18.95 8.60
CA PRO A 120 -5.65 18.93 9.91
C PRO A 120 -6.94 18.09 10.00
N ASN A 121 -7.55 17.72 8.88
CA ASN A 121 -8.84 17.03 8.81
C ASN A 121 -8.80 15.71 8.00
N GLY A 122 -7.65 15.07 7.81
CA GLY A 122 -7.52 13.92 6.90
C GLY A 122 -8.43 12.71 7.19
N MET A 123 -8.83 12.45 8.44
CA MET A 123 -9.80 11.38 8.74
C MET A 123 -11.25 11.81 8.51
N LEU A 124 -11.54 13.11 8.64
CA LEU A 124 -12.85 13.68 8.37
C LEU A 124 -13.15 13.71 6.87
N SER A 125 -12.15 13.87 6.00
CA SER A 125 -12.34 13.71 4.55
C SER A 125 -12.73 12.27 4.22
N TYR A 126 -12.00 11.27 4.70
CA TYR A 126 -12.35 9.85 4.49
C TYR A 126 -13.80 9.54 4.93
N GLN A 127 -14.18 9.91 6.16
CA GLN A 127 -15.53 9.67 6.66
C GLN A 127 -16.60 10.44 5.87
N SER A 128 -16.32 11.69 5.49
CA SER A 128 -17.23 12.51 4.69
C SER A 128 -17.39 11.97 3.26
N LEU A 129 -16.34 11.41 2.67
CA LEU A 129 -16.38 10.77 1.35
C LEU A 129 -17.18 9.48 1.38
N MET A 130 -17.01 8.69 2.44
CA MET A 130 -17.80 7.49 2.67
C MET A 130 -19.28 7.80 2.94
N ALA A 131 -19.59 9.01 3.45
CA ALA A 131 -20.96 9.46 3.65
C ALA A 131 -21.66 9.93 2.36
N ARG A 132 -20.92 10.29 1.30
CA ARG A 132 -21.50 10.70 0.01
C ARG A 132 -22.13 9.50 -0.69
N ARG A 133 -23.44 9.59 -1.02
CA ARG A 133 -24.20 8.48 -1.62
C ARG A 133 -23.60 7.90 -2.92
N PRO A 134 -23.09 8.69 -3.89
CA PRO A 134 -22.56 8.15 -5.15
C PRO A 134 -21.29 7.31 -4.96
N THR A 135 -20.30 7.83 -4.24
CA THR A 135 -19.05 7.13 -3.89
C THR A 135 -19.35 5.90 -3.06
N ARG A 136 -20.21 6.05 -2.05
CA ARG A 136 -20.65 4.95 -1.19
C ARG A 136 -21.29 3.80 -1.98
N LYS A 137 -22.20 4.07 -2.92
CA LYS A 137 -22.83 3.04 -3.78
C LYS A 137 -21.81 2.34 -4.69
N HIS A 138 -20.93 3.12 -5.31
CA HIS A 138 -19.90 2.60 -6.22
C HIS A 138 -18.91 1.67 -5.47
N TRP A 139 -18.40 2.10 -4.31
CA TRP A 139 -17.44 1.33 -3.52
C TRP A 139 -18.07 0.15 -2.78
N HIS A 140 -19.32 0.27 -2.29
CA HIS A 140 -20.01 -0.88 -1.71
C HIS A 140 -20.20 -2.00 -2.72
N ARG A 141 -20.54 -1.69 -3.98
CA ARG A 141 -20.67 -2.72 -5.02
C ARG A 141 -19.41 -3.58 -5.18
N VAL A 142 -18.24 -2.98 -5.00
CA VAL A 142 -16.92 -3.63 -5.16
C VAL A 142 -16.43 -4.30 -3.87
N THR A 143 -16.86 -3.81 -2.70
CA THR A 143 -16.37 -4.30 -1.40
C THR A 143 -17.28 -5.33 -0.73
N SER A 144 -18.49 -5.56 -1.26
CA SER A 144 -19.49 -6.50 -0.71
C SER A 144 -19.39 -7.94 -1.26
N SER A 145 -18.54 -8.16 -2.27
CA SER A 145 -18.20 -9.49 -2.83
C SER A 145 -16.94 -10.06 -2.18
#